data_AF-A0A4R2GGX0-F1
#
_entry.id   AF-A0A4R2GGX0-F1
#
_cell.length_a   1.000
_cell.length_b   1.000
_cell.length_c   1.000
_cell.angle_alpha   90.00
_cell.angle_beta   90.00
_cell.angle_gamma   90.00
#
_symmetry.space_group_name_H-M   'P 1'
#
loop_
_entity.id
_entity.type
_entity.pdbx_description
1 polymer ?
#
loop_
_entity_poly.entity_id
_entity_poly.type
_entity_poly.pdbx_seq_one_letter_code
_entity_poly.pdbx_strand_id
1 'polypeptide(L)'
;MKKHYVVSCFFVILAFTSCKKDSDSEYLPSFEGITIRDNGYDLPIENDPDDWRLDVEFSQIERNLFDTIDFNNIASVEEAVVEEVTGSIPAIIKCPKPVFYPNPVNHYGYISHNAGDIVNIVVVNKSFQRLFEFRGDSFRVMRIDFSDFPEGFYRLYYVFQNLEYEITGMGYGDVSVGMFDLFYGDM
;
A
#
# COMPACT_ATOMS: atom_id res chain seq x y z
N MET A 1 21.11 27.53 75.81
CA MET A 1 19.64 27.49 76.07
C MET A 1 18.90 27.62 74.75
N LYS A 2 18.02 26.65 74.44
CA LYS A 2 16.82 26.70 73.56
C LYS A 2 16.99 27.12 72.09
N LYS A 3 16.30 26.60 71.07
CA LYS A 3 15.51 25.39 70.75
C LYS A 3 14.98 25.66 69.31
N HIS A 4 15.15 24.71 68.38
CA HIS A 4 14.39 24.48 67.11
C HIS A 4 14.30 25.64 66.08
N TYR A 5 14.38 25.41 64.76
CA TYR A 5 13.35 24.76 63.93
C TYR A 5 13.93 23.97 62.74
N VAL A 6 13.27 22.84 62.49
CA VAL A 6 13.30 22.00 61.30
C VAL A 6 12.28 22.56 60.29
N VAL A 7 12.67 22.78 59.03
CA VAL A 7 11.81 22.79 57.83
C VAL A 7 12.74 22.38 56.68
N SER A 8 12.92 21.10 56.33
CA SER A 8 12.06 20.27 55.48
C SER A 8 11.45 21.00 54.28
N CYS A 9 12.16 20.99 53.15
CA CYS A 9 11.56 21.08 51.81
C CYS A 9 12.21 20.03 50.90
N PHE A 10 11.59 18.85 50.93
CA PHE A 10 11.33 17.96 49.80
C PHE A 10 11.61 18.60 48.42
N PHE A 11 12.58 18.06 47.66
CA PHE A 11 12.54 18.13 46.20
C PHE A 11 12.97 16.78 45.61
N VAL A 12 11.93 15.99 45.35
CA VAL A 12 11.67 15.16 44.17
C VAL A 12 12.88 14.45 43.56
N ILE A 13 12.89 13.16 43.85
CA ILE A 13 13.45 12.05 43.08
C ILE A 13 13.25 12.29 41.57
N LEU A 14 14.30 12.68 40.84
CA LEU A 14 14.38 12.44 39.40
C LEU A 14 14.92 11.03 39.21
N ALA A 15 14.00 10.08 39.23
CA ALA A 15 14.24 8.76 38.70
C ALA A 15 14.64 8.93 37.23
N PHE A 16 15.91 8.69 36.92
CA PHE A 16 16.33 8.37 35.57
C PHE A 16 15.69 7.02 35.22
N THR A 17 14.43 7.05 34.79
CA THR A 17 13.89 5.99 33.95
C THR A 17 14.65 6.09 32.64
N SER A 18 15.78 5.40 32.58
CA SER A 18 16.38 4.98 31.32
C SER A 18 15.32 4.14 30.63
N CYS A 19 14.54 4.79 29.76
CA CYS A 19 13.80 4.10 28.73
C CYS A 19 14.85 3.33 27.92
N LYS A 20 14.96 2.03 28.20
CA LYS A 20 15.40 1.09 27.18
C LYS A 20 14.42 1.27 26.03
N LYS A 21 14.82 2.07 25.05
CA LYS A 21 14.29 1.95 23.70
C LYS A 21 14.92 0.66 23.20
N ASP A 22 14.26 -0.47 23.47
CA ASP A 22 14.44 -1.66 22.67
C ASP A 22 14.03 -1.20 21.26
N SER A 23 15.02 -0.76 20.49
CA SER A 23 14.84 -0.54 19.08
C SER A 23 14.77 -1.92 18.47
N ASP A 24 13.59 -2.54 18.56
CA ASP A 24 13.15 -3.42 17.50
C ASP A 24 13.24 -2.54 16.25
N SER A 25 14.35 -2.66 15.51
CA SER A 25 14.47 -2.06 14.20
C SER A 25 13.45 -2.81 13.36
N GLU A 26 12.23 -2.28 13.33
CA GLU A 26 11.13 -2.83 12.55
C GLU A 26 11.63 -2.96 11.12
N TYR A 27 11.62 -4.19 10.61
CA TYR A 27 12.14 -4.50 9.29
C TYR A 27 11.29 -3.79 8.24
N LEU A 28 11.90 -2.89 7.47
CA LEU A 28 11.23 -2.24 6.34
C LEU A 28 11.23 -3.21 5.15
N PRO A 29 10.09 -3.41 4.47
CA PRO A 29 10.02 -4.21 3.25
C PRO A 29 10.99 -3.70 2.17
N SER A 30 11.59 -4.62 1.42
CA SER A 30 12.37 -4.28 0.23
C SER A 30 11.45 -3.85 -0.92
N PHE A 31 11.87 -2.81 -1.65
CA PHE A 31 11.22 -2.35 -2.89
C PHE A 31 12.05 -2.96 -4.01
N GLU A 32 11.56 -4.02 -4.63
CA GLU A 32 12.32 -4.80 -5.61
C GLU A 32 12.33 -4.12 -6.99
N GLY A 33 11.46 -3.12 -7.18
CA GLY A 33 11.43 -2.31 -8.39
C GLY A 33 10.65 -2.99 -9.52
N ILE A 34 10.33 -2.20 -10.53
CA ILE A 34 9.34 -2.57 -11.55
C ILE A 34 9.97 -3.38 -12.67
N THR A 35 9.40 -4.55 -12.95
CA THR A 35 9.49 -5.17 -14.28
C THR A 35 8.49 -4.48 -15.22
N ILE A 36 9.00 -3.90 -16.30
CA ILE A 36 8.27 -3.03 -17.24
C ILE A 36 6.98 -3.71 -17.70
N ARG A 37 5.83 -3.17 -17.28
CA ARG A 37 4.49 -3.53 -17.77
C ARG A 37 3.95 -2.37 -18.60
N ASP A 38 4.28 -2.29 -19.89
CA ASP A 38 3.25 -1.99 -20.89
C ASP A 38 3.79 -1.96 -22.33
N ASN A 39 3.10 -2.67 -23.19
CA ASN A 39 2.99 -2.33 -24.61
C ASN A 39 1.50 -2.12 -24.93
N GLY A 40 0.95 -1.00 -24.46
CA GLY A 40 -0.18 -0.28 -25.06
C GLY A 40 -1.54 -0.97 -25.21
N TYR A 41 -1.72 -2.21 -24.73
CA TYR A 41 -2.94 -3.00 -25.01
C TYR A 41 -3.39 -3.91 -23.84
N ASP A 42 -3.57 -3.32 -22.65
CA ASP A 42 -4.48 -3.84 -21.61
C ASP A 42 -4.21 -5.25 -21.03
N LEU A 43 -3.03 -5.84 -21.20
CA LEU A 43 -2.69 -7.09 -20.51
C LEU A 43 -1.25 -7.08 -19.98
N PRO A 44 -1.04 -7.45 -18.69
CA PRO A 44 0.30 -7.58 -18.14
C PRO A 44 1.07 -8.65 -18.93
N ILE A 45 2.22 -8.26 -19.50
CA ILE A 45 3.19 -9.20 -20.04
C ILE A 45 3.84 -9.90 -18.84
N GLU A 46 3.79 -11.23 -18.87
CA GLU A 46 4.35 -12.23 -17.95
C GLU A 46 5.24 -11.77 -16.76
N ASN A 47 4.73 -12.08 -15.55
CA ASN A 47 5.41 -12.39 -14.28
C ASN A 47 6.41 -11.40 -13.67
N ASP A 48 5.86 -10.37 -13.01
CA ASP A 48 6.25 -10.13 -11.62
C ASP A 48 5.27 -10.91 -10.72
N PRO A 49 5.69 -12.03 -10.12
CA PRO A 49 4.78 -12.87 -9.36
C PRO A 49 4.29 -12.21 -8.07
N ASP A 50 5.01 -11.22 -7.52
CA ASP A 50 4.75 -10.67 -6.19
C ASP A 50 4.00 -9.33 -6.21
N ASP A 51 4.17 -8.55 -7.27
CA ASP A 51 3.51 -7.27 -7.44
C ASP A 51 2.09 -7.38 -8.02
N TRP A 52 1.17 -6.59 -7.46
CA TRP A 52 -0.23 -6.45 -7.85
C TRP A 52 -1.11 -7.68 -7.57
N ARG A 53 -0.82 -8.38 -6.46
CA ARG A 53 -1.57 -9.54 -5.93
C ARG A 53 -2.74 -9.15 -5.04
N LEU A 54 -3.71 -10.04 -4.84
CA LEU A 54 -4.86 -9.79 -3.93
C LEU A 54 -4.83 -10.62 -2.64
N ASP A 55 -3.82 -11.47 -2.49
CA ASP A 55 -3.67 -12.50 -1.46
C ASP A 55 -2.42 -12.27 -0.60
N VAL A 56 -1.94 -11.02 -0.51
CA VAL A 56 -0.74 -10.69 0.26
C VAL A 56 -1.07 -10.54 1.73
N GLU A 57 -0.32 -11.21 2.60
CA GLU A 57 -0.39 -10.96 4.03
C GLU A 57 0.47 -9.74 4.40
N PHE A 58 -0.17 -8.69 4.89
CA PHE A 58 0.55 -7.53 5.42
C PHE A 58 1.17 -7.81 6.78
N SER A 59 2.41 -7.37 6.94
CA SER A 59 3.10 -7.24 8.23
C SER A 59 2.43 -6.18 9.11
N GLN A 60 2.81 -6.11 10.39
CA GLN A 60 2.20 -5.14 11.31
C GLN A 60 2.45 -3.69 10.87
N ILE A 61 3.65 -3.36 10.38
CA ILE A 61 3.97 -2.02 9.91
C ILE A 61 3.09 -1.62 8.70
N GLU A 62 2.81 -2.56 7.80
CA GLU A 62 1.93 -2.37 6.64
C GLU A 62 0.47 -2.23 7.03
N ARG A 63 0.00 -3.04 7.99
CA ARG A 63 -1.36 -2.90 8.55
C ARG A 63 -1.55 -1.52 9.21
N ASN A 64 -0.51 -1.00 9.87
CA ASN A 64 -0.54 0.32 10.50
C ASN A 64 -0.68 1.48 9.50
N LEU A 65 -0.52 1.26 8.20
CA LEU A 65 -0.86 2.24 7.17
C LEU A 65 -2.36 2.49 7.08
N PHE A 66 -3.18 1.53 7.52
CA PHE A 66 -4.63 1.52 7.41
C PHE A 66 -5.27 1.51 8.81
N ASP A 67 -5.27 2.67 9.46
CA ASP A 67 -5.73 2.87 10.85
C ASP A 67 -7.20 2.53 11.12
N THR A 68 -8.01 2.42 10.07
CA THR A 68 -9.46 2.21 10.15
C THR A 68 -9.93 0.85 9.62
N ILE A 69 -8.99 -0.02 9.22
CA ILE A 69 -9.30 -1.35 8.67
C ILE A 69 -9.16 -2.41 9.75
N ASP A 70 -10.21 -3.21 9.96
CA ASP A 70 -10.12 -4.43 10.74
C ASP A 70 -9.64 -5.59 9.87
N PHE A 71 -8.33 -5.89 9.97
CA PHE A 71 -7.71 -6.98 9.22
C PHE A 71 -8.13 -8.39 9.65
N ASN A 72 -9.00 -8.52 10.66
CA ASN A 72 -9.60 -9.80 11.03
C ASN A 72 -10.96 -10.03 10.35
N ASN A 73 -11.56 -8.98 9.76
CA ASN A 73 -12.83 -9.06 9.06
C ASN A 73 -12.59 -9.42 7.58
N ILE A 74 -12.29 -10.68 7.30
CA ILE A 74 -12.00 -11.17 5.95
C ILE A 74 -13.26 -11.83 5.39
N ALA A 75 -13.64 -11.45 4.16
CA ALA A 75 -14.79 -12.03 3.48
C ALA A 75 -14.58 -13.53 3.31
N SER A 76 -15.61 -14.33 3.54
CA SER A 76 -15.53 -15.76 3.22
C SER A 76 -15.29 -15.90 1.72
N VAL A 77 -14.17 -16.53 1.35
CA VAL A 77 -13.83 -16.81 -0.04
C VAL A 77 -14.83 -17.83 -0.60
N GLU A 78 -15.93 -17.36 -1.17
CA GLU A 78 -16.58 -18.13 -2.23
C GLU A 78 -15.65 -18.03 -3.43
N GLU A 79 -15.02 -19.16 -3.81
CA GLU A 79 -14.16 -19.26 -4.99
C GLU A 79 -14.81 -18.49 -6.15
N ALA A 80 -14.17 -17.41 -6.58
CA ALA A 80 -14.59 -16.68 -7.76
C ALA A 80 -14.61 -17.67 -8.92
N VAL A 81 -15.82 -18.10 -9.31
CA VAL A 81 -16.02 -19.01 -10.42
C VAL A 81 -15.43 -18.36 -11.65
N VAL A 82 -14.31 -18.89 -12.13
CA VAL A 82 -13.75 -18.56 -13.43
C VAL A 82 -14.69 -19.15 -14.47
N GLU A 83 -15.73 -18.42 -14.83
CA GLU A 83 -16.55 -18.81 -15.98
C GLU A 83 -15.73 -18.56 -17.24
N GLU A 84 -15.13 -19.63 -17.79
CA GLU A 84 -14.64 -19.65 -19.16
C GLU A 84 -15.82 -19.43 -20.11
N VAL A 85 -16.05 -18.19 -20.52
CA VAL A 85 -17.07 -17.88 -21.54
C VAL A 85 -16.55 -18.34 -22.90
N THR A 86 -16.95 -19.55 -23.30
CA THR A 86 -16.75 -20.08 -24.65
C THR A 86 -17.75 -19.42 -25.61
N GLY A 87 -17.41 -18.23 -26.11
CA GLY A 87 -18.24 -17.54 -27.11
C GLY A 87 -17.58 -16.27 -27.64
N SER A 88 -17.75 -15.98 -28.93
CA SER A 88 -17.04 -14.97 -29.74
C SER A 88 -17.27 -13.49 -29.39
N ILE A 89 -17.45 -13.17 -28.11
CA ILE A 89 -17.42 -11.82 -27.55
C ILE A 89 -16.13 -11.77 -26.74
N PRO A 90 -15.25 -10.75 -26.89
CA PRO A 90 -14.03 -10.69 -26.10
C PRO A 90 -14.45 -10.79 -24.63
N ALA A 91 -14.01 -11.86 -23.97
CA ALA A 91 -14.25 -12.04 -22.56
C ALA A 91 -13.90 -10.71 -21.90
N ILE A 92 -14.85 -10.10 -21.20
CA ILE A 92 -14.49 -9.09 -20.22
C ILE A 92 -13.66 -9.88 -19.24
N ILE A 93 -12.34 -9.87 -19.43
CA ILE A 93 -11.38 -10.33 -18.45
C ILE A 93 -11.67 -9.40 -17.28
N LYS A 94 -12.52 -9.85 -16.35
CA LYS A 94 -12.59 -9.27 -15.02
C LYS A 94 -11.17 -9.42 -14.53
N CYS A 95 -10.35 -8.38 -14.70
CA CYS A 95 -8.94 -8.44 -14.37
C CYS A 95 -8.89 -8.87 -12.88
N PRO A 96 -8.48 -10.12 -12.58
CA PRO A 96 -8.59 -10.66 -11.23
C PRO A 96 -7.53 -10.06 -10.32
N LYS A 97 -6.68 -9.19 -10.87
CA LYS A 97 -5.58 -8.50 -10.21
C LYS A 97 -5.65 -7.01 -10.58
N PRO A 98 -5.33 -6.11 -9.64
CA PRO A 98 -5.18 -4.70 -9.97
C PRO A 98 -4.06 -4.52 -11.00
N VAL A 99 -4.17 -3.46 -11.80
CA VAL A 99 -3.16 -3.05 -12.78
C VAL A 99 -2.89 -1.57 -12.58
N PHE A 100 -1.62 -1.19 -12.50
CA PHE A 100 -1.21 0.20 -12.42
C PHE A 100 -0.46 0.61 -13.69
N TYR A 101 -0.86 1.73 -14.29
CA TYR A 101 -0.27 2.26 -15.52
C TYR A 101 -0.42 3.78 -15.63
N PRO A 102 0.45 4.48 -16.38
CA PRO A 102 1.74 4.00 -16.84
C PRO A 102 2.71 3.83 -15.65
N ASN A 103 3.71 2.96 -15.82
CA ASN A 103 4.77 2.79 -14.85
C ASN A 103 6.11 2.58 -15.59
N PRO A 104 7.02 3.57 -15.63
CA PRO A 104 7.06 4.80 -14.84
C PRO A 104 5.91 5.79 -15.10
N VAL A 105 5.48 6.45 -14.03
CA VAL A 105 4.50 7.54 -14.06
C VAL A 105 5.22 8.89 -14.12
N ASN A 106 4.68 9.82 -14.92
CA ASN A 106 5.19 11.19 -14.97
C ASN A 106 4.37 12.10 -14.05
N HIS A 107 3.06 12.22 -14.35
CA HIS A 107 2.13 13.08 -13.61
C HIS A 107 0.94 12.29 -13.10
N TYR A 108 0.27 11.55 -13.97
CA TYR A 108 -0.94 10.78 -13.62
C TYR A 108 -0.72 9.30 -13.81
N GLY A 109 -0.95 8.55 -12.73
CA GLY A 109 -1.03 7.10 -12.74
C GLY A 109 -2.47 6.66 -12.56
N TYR A 110 -2.78 5.47 -13.04
CA TYR A 110 -4.11 4.88 -13.02
C TYR A 110 -4.01 3.49 -12.45
N ILE A 111 -4.77 3.22 -11.38
CA ILE A 111 -4.99 1.87 -10.90
C ILE A 111 -6.35 1.40 -11.37
N SER A 112 -6.37 0.30 -12.11
CA SER A 112 -7.57 -0.41 -12.55
C SER A 112 -7.74 -1.65 -11.69
N HIS A 113 -8.95 -1.90 -11.19
CA HIS A 113 -9.28 -3.09 -10.42
C HIS A 113 -10.75 -3.49 -10.62
N ASN A 114 -11.07 -4.76 -10.35
CA ASN A 114 -12.44 -5.27 -10.35
C ASN A 114 -12.84 -5.90 -9.00
N ALA A 115 -12.04 -5.68 -7.95
CA ALA A 115 -12.25 -6.24 -6.62
C ALA A 115 -12.83 -5.18 -5.66
N GLY A 116 -13.79 -5.60 -4.84
CA GLY A 116 -14.40 -4.82 -3.76
C GLY A 116 -15.35 -3.71 -4.20
N ASP A 117 -16.21 -3.30 -3.26
CA ASP A 117 -17.10 -2.14 -3.36
C ASP A 117 -16.46 -0.88 -2.75
N ILE A 118 -15.47 -1.06 -1.88
CA ILE A 118 -14.72 0.00 -1.18
C ILE A 118 -13.23 -0.20 -1.42
N VAL A 119 -12.54 0.89 -1.69
CA VAL A 119 -11.11 0.92 -2.01
C VAL A 119 -10.38 1.76 -0.98
N ASN A 120 -9.33 1.18 -0.42
CA ASN A 120 -8.39 1.87 0.45
C ASN A 120 -7.01 1.78 -0.18
N ILE A 121 -6.38 2.92 -0.44
CA ILE A 121 -5.06 3.01 -1.08
C ILE A 121 -4.16 3.91 -0.25
N VAL A 122 -2.91 3.48 -0.06
CA VAL A 122 -1.85 4.28 0.54
C VAL A 122 -0.60 4.19 -0.33
N VAL A 123 0.01 5.33 -0.68
CA VAL A 123 1.31 5.35 -1.35
C VAL A 123 2.38 5.80 -0.37
N VAL A 124 3.48 5.06 -0.29
CA VAL A 124 4.62 5.35 0.58
C VAL A 124 5.93 5.44 -0.19
N ASN A 125 6.88 6.20 0.35
CA ASN A 125 8.28 6.16 -0.08
C ASN A 125 9.07 5.05 0.63
N LYS A 126 10.36 4.89 0.28
CA LYS A 126 11.27 3.90 0.89
C LYS A 126 11.47 4.06 2.41
N SER A 127 11.22 5.24 2.96
CA SER A 127 11.25 5.50 4.40
C SER A 127 9.90 5.21 5.07
N PHE A 128 8.97 4.58 4.35
CA PHE A 128 7.63 4.24 4.80
C PHE A 128 6.77 5.46 5.17
N GLN A 129 7.12 6.64 4.67
CA GLN A 129 6.33 7.84 4.84
C GLN A 129 5.15 7.81 3.88
N ARG A 130 3.93 7.98 4.40
CA ARG A 130 2.70 8.16 3.61
C ARG A 130 2.75 9.47 2.85
N LEU A 131 2.55 9.39 1.54
CA LEU A 131 2.54 10.54 0.62
C LEU A 131 1.16 10.74 -0.02
N PHE A 132 0.38 9.66 -0.14
CA PHE A 132 -0.99 9.71 -0.63
C PHE A 132 -1.83 8.70 0.13
N GLU A 133 -3.09 9.05 0.35
CA GLU A 133 -4.10 8.17 0.93
C GLU A 133 -5.45 8.44 0.25
N PHE A 134 -6.16 7.36 -0.05
CA PHE A 134 -7.52 7.41 -0.54
C PHE A 134 -8.35 6.34 0.15
N ARG A 135 -9.58 6.72 0.52
CA ARG A 135 -10.62 5.81 0.95
C ARG A 135 -11.94 6.24 0.34
N GLY A 136 -12.63 5.31 -0.30
CA GLY A 136 -13.94 5.60 -0.88
C GLY A 136 -14.50 4.45 -1.70
N ASP A 137 -15.62 4.74 -2.36
CA ASP A 137 -16.30 3.78 -3.23
C ASP A 137 -15.39 3.33 -4.38
N SER A 138 -15.57 2.08 -4.78
CA SER A 138 -14.85 1.42 -5.85
C SER A 138 -15.26 1.98 -7.22
N PHE A 139 -14.35 2.75 -7.81
CA PHE A 139 -14.37 3.02 -9.24
C PHE A 139 -13.42 2.04 -9.92
N ARG A 140 -13.85 1.36 -10.98
CA ARG A 140 -13.02 0.39 -11.72
C ARG A 140 -11.65 0.94 -12.11
N VAL A 141 -11.54 2.25 -12.32
CA VAL A 141 -10.28 2.95 -12.57
C VAL A 141 -10.21 4.18 -11.67
N MET A 142 -9.11 4.31 -10.93
CA MET A 142 -8.80 5.48 -10.12
C MET A 142 -7.53 6.15 -10.62
N ARG A 143 -7.58 7.47 -10.76
CA ARG A 143 -6.42 8.30 -11.09
C ARG A 143 -5.75 8.77 -9.80
N ILE A 144 -4.43 8.63 -9.74
CA ILE A 144 -3.57 9.16 -8.68
C ILE A 144 -2.67 10.23 -9.30
N ASP A 145 -2.56 11.38 -8.64
CA ASP A 145 -1.71 12.49 -9.05
C ASP A 145 -0.35 12.36 -8.36
N PHE A 146 0.70 12.17 -9.16
CA PHE A 146 2.09 12.07 -8.75
C PHE A 146 2.88 13.34 -9.06
N SER A 147 2.24 14.44 -9.49
CA SER A 147 2.94 15.66 -9.93
C SER A 147 3.83 16.28 -8.84
N ASP A 148 3.46 16.10 -7.56
CA ASP A 148 4.21 16.60 -6.41
C ASP A 148 5.19 15.55 -5.82
N PHE A 149 5.25 14.35 -6.39
CA PHE A 149 6.15 13.30 -5.93
C PHE A 149 7.55 13.56 -6.51
N PRO A 150 8.61 13.57 -5.68
CA PRO A 150 9.97 13.54 -6.19
C PRO A 150 10.22 12.33 -7.10
N GLU A 151 11.20 12.43 -8.00
CA GLU A 151 11.61 11.25 -8.77
C GLU A 151 12.10 10.14 -7.85
N GLY A 152 11.71 8.90 -8.14
CA GLY A 152 12.11 7.75 -7.33
C GLY A 152 11.14 6.58 -7.36
N PHE A 153 11.37 5.63 -6.44
CA PHE A 153 10.54 4.45 -6.25
C PHE A 153 9.64 4.58 -5.02
N TYR A 154 8.41 4.14 -5.18
CA TYR A 154 7.33 4.18 -4.22
C TYR A 154 6.64 2.83 -4.19
N ARG A 155 5.86 2.58 -3.14
CA ARG A 155 4.99 1.41 -3.07
C ARG A 155 3.55 1.87 -2.83
N LEU A 156 2.65 1.34 -3.64
CA LEU A 156 1.21 1.53 -3.50
C LEU A 156 0.65 0.29 -2.80
N TYR A 157 0.15 0.49 -1.58
CA TYR A 157 -0.61 -0.51 -0.84
C TYR A 157 -2.10 -0.34 -1.08
N TYR A 158 -2.83 -1.44 -1.18
CA TYR A 158 -4.28 -1.41 -1.33
C TYR A 158 -4.98 -2.48 -0.49
N VAL A 159 -6.18 -2.14 -0.02
CA VAL A 159 -7.14 -3.05 0.62
C VAL A 159 -8.52 -2.81 0.00
N PHE A 160 -9.11 -3.85 -0.56
CA PHE A 160 -10.45 -3.87 -1.11
C PHE A 160 -11.42 -4.49 -0.10
N GLN A 161 -12.57 -3.85 0.11
CA GLN A 161 -13.63 -4.35 0.97
C GLN A 161 -14.97 -4.40 0.25
N ASN A 162 -15.89 -5.25 0.69
CA ASN A 162 -17.30 -5.18 0.29
C ASN A 162 -18.05 -4.09 1.09
N LEU A 163 -19.34 -3.88 0.80
CA LEU A 163 -20.20 -2.94 1.54
C LEU A 163 -20.41 -3.30 3.03
N GLU A 164 -20.07 -4.52 3.43
CA GLU A 164 -20.09 -4.99 4.82
C GLU A 164 -18.73 -4.79 5.52
N TYR A 165 -17.80 -4.09 4.86
CA TYR A 165 -16.43 -3.83 5.32
C TYR A 165 -15.57 -5.08 5.51
N GLU A 166 -15.95 -6.20 4.91
CA GLU A 166 -15.11 -7.40 4.88
C GLU A 166 -14.05 -7.27 3.79
N ILE A 167 -12.80 -7.65 4.11
CA ILE A 167 -11.68 -7.60 3.18
C ILE A 167 -11.89 -8.69 2.12
N THR A 168 -12.01 -8.25 0.87
CA THR A 168 -12.13 -9.12 -0.32
C THR A 168 -10.80 -9.32 -1.03
N GLY A 169 -9.78 -8.52 -0.70
CA GLY A 169 -8.43 -8.66 -1.22
C GLY A 169 -7.50 -7.54 -0.75
N MET A 170 -6.21 -7.83 -0.66
CA MET A 170 -5.19 -6.85 -0.27
C MET A 170 -3.83 -7.18 -0.89
N GLY A 171 -3.02 -6.15 -1.08
CA GLY A 171 -1.71 -6.29 -1.69
C GLY A 171 -1.02 -4.97 -1.93
N TYR A 172 0.07 -5.05 -2.68
CA TYR A 172 0.84 -3.88 -3.05
C TYR A 172 1.42 -4.02 -4.46
N GLY A 173 1.96 -2.92 -4.97
CA GLY A 173 2.84 -2.92 -6.12
C GLY A 173 3.76 -1.71 -6.14
N ASP A 174 4.94 -1.86 -6.75
CA ASP A 174 5.95 -0.81 -6.83
C ASP A 174 5.65 0.16 -7.98
N VAL A 175 5.89 1.45 -7.73
CA VAL A 175 5.66 2.56 -8.66
C VAL A 175 6.94 3.38 -8.81
N SER A 176 7.28 3.76 -10.04
CA SER A 176 8.41 4.63 -10.33
C SER A 176 7.90 5.96 -10.88
N VAL A 177 8.38 7.07 -10.30
CA VAL A 177 7.98 8.42 -10.70
C VAL A 177 9.15 9.09 -11.40
N GLY A 178 8.94 9.59 -12.62
CA GLY A 178 9.93 10.37 -13.39
C GLY A 178 11.15 9.60 -13.88
N MET A 179 11.24 8.29 -13.65
CA MET A 179 12.45 7.48 -13.94
C MET A 179 12.55 6.98 -15.39
N PHE A 180 12.09 7.76 -16.38
CA PHE A 180 11.97 7.31 -17.79
C PHE A 180 13.30 6.93 -18.44
N ASP A 181 14.38 7.65 -18.15
CA ASP A 181 15.70 7.40 -18.74
C ASP A 181 16.27 6.02 -18.39
N LEU A 182 15.85 5.44 -17.26
CA LEU A 182 16.30 4.12 -16.82
C LEU A 182 15.58 2.97 -17.53
N PHE A 183 14.41 3.24 -18.12
CA PHE A 183 13.59 2.24 -18.79
C PHE A 183 13.56 2.40 -20.32
N TYR A 184 13.87 3.59 -20.83
CA TYR A 184 13.78 3.93 -22.26
C TYR A 184 15.09 4.50 -22.85
N GLY A 185 16.19 4.48 -22.10
CA GLY A 185 17.51 4.94 -22.55
C GLY A 185 18.18 3.99 -23.55
N ASP A 186 17.73 4.05 -24.81
CA ASP A 186 18.43 3.75 -26.08
C ASP A 186 17.38 3.42 -27.16
N MET A 187 16.54 4.40 -27.52
CA MET A 187 15.73 4.38 -28.76
C MET A 187 16.11 5.52 -29.69
#